data_AF-A0AAW6BVA3-F1
#
_entry.id   AF-A0AAW6BVA3-F1
#
_cell.length_a   1.000
_cell.length_b   1.000
_cell.length_c   1.000
_cell.angle_alpha   90.00
_cell.angle_beta   90.00
_cell.angle_gamma   90.00
#
_symmetry.space_group_name_H-M   'P 1'
#
loop_
_entity.id
_entity.type
_entity.pdbx_description
1 polymer ?
#
loop_
_entity_poly.entity_id
_entity_poly.type
_entity_poly.pdbx_seq_one_letter_code
_entity_poly.pdbx_strand_id
1 'polypeptide(L)'
;MPIFDYTQNSTGITSYTAGDGISIQGNSISAKVSVEEDNATQIYNGAIYTPVVKPTAMKPQLIIYTAPSSPNIDVVIQKAETKLTLQTNENGAVTVDIPLFGTWDISATLDGEKVTNQVAISTVRQYIVTLSKAVVCGVLWDKTNTSTQLTRLTIDSDPNSLVTVDITTEPQPAVGTGAGNSPFDQYLPWAGMEEYNIIGGAVSYKKGEPGFSRTMYNTVVYIPEFYYQVFDTDNVRCFYVSDKQLDGFKVHPGSNVYVGRYLTGIDHTSTRSGLKYDGNISRSSARSYTTQMGTGWQVMDYATWCAIGLLYIVEFADWNSQLKIGFGTTGTQDVNTGNTDPMTYHTGYAGANGKSFIQYRNIEAIYGTTWQWLDGINIRDNQIYICNNPANFSDSITQYYSDTNTAFGAGSYIKSLAYSNEYSWVFVPASSGGSSSTYIPDDTYGGEGLRVLMVGSSYSYGLGSGMYIWAQNYKADSSMSYAGWRLEFRRSLEVQR
;
A
#
# COMPACT_ATOMS: atom_id res chain seq x y z
N MET A 1 -65.14 6.94 -25.36
CA MET A 1 -66.01 7.69 -26.28
C MET A 1 -65.23 7.97 -27.55
N PRO A 2 -65.86 8.11 -28.73
CA PRO A 2 -65.13 8.39 -29.97
C PRO A 2 -64.36 9.72 -29.82
N ILE A 3 -63.12 9.74 -30.30
CA ILE A 3 -62.20 10.88 -30.14
C ILE A 3 -62.63 12.09 -31.00
N PHE A 4 -63.41 11.83 -32.06
CA PHE A 4 -64.10 12.84 -32.87
C PHE A 4 -65.49 12.33 -33.26
N ASP A 5 -66.48 13.22 -33.22
CA ASP A 5 -67.75 13.05 -33.93
C ASP A 5 -67.79 14.00 -35.13
N TYR A 6 -68.50 13.62 -36.19
CA TYR A 6 -68.63 14.46 -37.38
C TYR A 6 -70.08 14.53 -37.87
N THR A 7 -70.39 15.62 -38.54
CA THR A 7 -71.68 15.85 -39.20
C THR A 7 -71.42 15.93 -40.71
N GLN A 8 -72.30 15.34 -41.53
CA GLN A 8 -72.14 15.34 -42.98
C GLN A 8 -73.47 15.60 -43.69
N ASN A 9 -73.40 16.08 -44.94
CA ASN A 9 -74.53 16.20 -45.86
C ASN A 9 -74.28 15.37 -47.14
N SER A 10 -75.17 15.46 -48.13
CA SER A 10 -75.10 14.69 -49.38
C SER A 10 -73.88 15.00 -50.26
N THR A 11 -73.03 15.96 -49.87
CA THR A 11 -71.80 16.34 -50.59
C THR A 11 -70.51 16.12 -49.79
N GLY A 12 -70.58 15.68 -48.53
CA GLY A 12 -69.41 15.36 -47.69
C GLY A 12 -69.53 15.81 -46.23
N ILE A 13 -68.43 15.68 -45.47
CA ILE A 13 -68.36 16.08 -44.06
C ILE A 13 -68.41 17.61 -43.95
N THR A 14 -69.31 18.12 -43.12
CA THR A 14 -69.57 19.56 -42.96
C THR A 14 -68.98 20.14 -41.67
N SER A 15 -68.75 19.32 -40.65
CA SER A 15 -68.16 19.77 -39.37
C SER A 15 -67.63 18.61 -38.54
N TYR A 16 -66.61 18.90 -37.73
CA TYR A 16 -66.07 18.01 -36.70
C TYR A 16 -66.37 18.58 -35.31
N THR A 17 -66.77 17.73 -34.38
CA THR A 17 -66.95 18.06 -32.97
C THR A 17 -65.90 17.33 -32.16
N ALA A 18 -65.14 18.06 -31.36
CA ALA A 18 -64.08 17.49 -30.53
C ALA A 18 -64.65 16.77 -29.31
N GLY A 19 -64.14 15.58 -29.01
CA GLY A 19 -64.39 14.90 -27.74
C GLY A 19 -63.55 15.48 -26.59
N ASP A 20 -63.79 14.99 -25.37
CA ASP A 20 -63.06 15.43 -24.18
C ASP A 20 -61.54 15.31 -24.36
N GLY A 21 -60.84 16.41 -24.06
CA GLY A 21 -59.38 16.49 -24.19
C GLY A 21 -58.88 17.00 -25.55
N ILE A 22 -59.75 17.36 -26.50
CA ILE A 22 -59.38 17.97 -27.79
C ILE A 22 -60.17 19.28 -28.00
N SER A 23 -59.56 20.27 -28.66
CA SER A 23 -60.21 21.51 -29.10
C SER A 23 -59.93 21.78 -30.58
N ILE A 24 -60.92 22.26 -31.32
CA ILE A 24 -60.78 22.65 -32.73
C ILE A 24 -61.06 24.14 -32.84
N GLN A 25 -60.13 24.90 -33.43
CA GLN A 25 -60.31 26.32 -33.77
C GLN A 25 -59.81 26.57 -35.19
N GLY A 26 -60.69 27.02 -36.08
CA GLY A 26 -60.40 27.17 -37.51
C GLY A 26 -60.00 25.82 -38.13
N ASN A 27 -58.87 25.79 -38.84
CA ASN A 27 -58.32 24.55 -39.43
C ASN A 27 -57.30 23.84 -38.50
N SER A 28 -57.22 24.23 -37.23
CA SER A 28 -56.24 23.68 -36.29
C SER A 28 -56.91 22.85 -35.20
N ILE A 29 -56.31 21.71 -34.88
CA ILE A 29 -56.73 20.78 -33.83
C ILE A 29 -55.66 20.77 -32.73
N SER A 30 -56.07 20.88 -31.47
CA SER A 30 -55.20 20.90 -30.29
C SER A 30 -55.68 19.89 -29.26
N ALA A 31 -54.78 19.21 -28.54
CA ALA A 31 -55.12 18.27 -27.46
C ALA A 31 -54.60 18.75 -26.10
N LYS A 32 -55.36 18.49 -25.03
CA LYS A 32 -55.02 18.83 -23.64
C LYS A 32 -54.27 17.65 -22.99
N VAL A 33 -53.12 17.93 -22.38
CA VAL A 33 -52.28 16.91 -21.70
C VAL A 33 -52.64 16.87 -20.20
N SER A 34 -52.88 15.67 -19.68
CA SER A 34 -53.12 15.37 -18.25
C SER A 34 -51.80 15.01 -17.54
N VAL A 35 -51.72 15.19 -16.22
CA VAL A 35 -50.56 14.86 -15.36
C VAL A 35 -50.77 13.60 -14.52
N GLU A 36 -51.81 12.81 -14.80
CA GLU A 36 -51.95 11.47 -14.20
C GLU A 36 -51.32 10.40 -15.09
N GLU A 37 -50.75 9.36 -14.46
CA GLU A 37 -50.03 8.27 -15.13
C GLU A 37 -50.98 7.38 -15.96
N ASP A 38 -51.28 7.77 -17.20
CA ASP A 38 -51.80 6.87 -18.23
C ASP A 38 -50.96 6.91 -19.53
N ASN A 39 -50.62 5.71 -20.02
CA ASN A 39 -49.63 5.44 -21.08
C ASN A 39 -50.08 5.87 -22.49
N ALA A 40 -50.04 7.17 -22.81
CA ALA A 40 -50.21 7.65 -24.18
C ALA A 40 -48.89 8.16 -24.81
N THR A 41 -48.46 7.44 -25.85
CA THR A 41 -47.47 7.83 -26.88
C THR A 41 -47.77 9.20 -27.50
N GLN A 42 -46.81 10.13 -27.51
CA GLN A 42 -46.99 11.49 -28.08
C GLN A 42 -46.17 11.78 -29.34
N ILE A 43 -46.69 12.74 -30.12
CA ILE A 43 -46.07 13.41 -31.27
C ILE A 43 -45.72 14.84 -30.83
N TYR A 44 -44.53 15.34 -31.18
CA TYR A 44 -44.09 16.71 -30.87
C TYR A 44 -43.37 17.35 -32.09
N ASN A 45 -43.71 18.61 -32.41
CA ASN A 45 -43.18 19.39 -33.55
C ASN A 45 -43.36 18.77 -34.96
N GLY A 46 -44.39 17.94 -35.16
CA GLY A 46 -44.60 17.24 -36.43
C GLY A 46 -43.81 15.94 -36.61
N ALA A 47 -43.18 15.41 -35.54
CA ALA A 47 -42.53 14.09 -35.53
C ALA A 47 -43.01 13.22 -34.34
N ILE A 48 -43.04 11.89 -34.55
CA ILE A 48 -43.44 10.88 -33.54
C ILE A 48 -42.26 10.57 -32.62
N TYR A 49 -42.47 10.58 -31.30
CA TYR A 49 -41.47 10.11 -30.33
C TYR A 49 -41.83 8.71 -29.81
N THR A 50 -40.88 7.78 -29.87
CA THR A 50 -40.98 6.47 -29.21
C THR A 50 -40.16 6.48 -27.93
N PRO A 51 -40.55 5.75 -26.86
CA PRO A 51 -39.67 5.61 -25.72
C PRO A 51 -38.36 4.94 -26.15
N VAL A 52 -37.23 5.55 -25.80
CA VAL A 52 -35.97 4.78 -25.74
C VAL A 52 -36.11 3.90 -24.52
N VAL A 53 -36.09 2.58 -24.72
CA VAL A 53 -35.92 1.62 -23.63
C VAL A 53 -34.66 2.06 -22.88
N LYS A 54 -34.81 2.57 -21.65
CA LYS A 54 -33.66 2.69 -20.74
C LYS A 54 -33.07 1.28 -20.68
N PRO A 55 -31.79 1.06 -21.02
CA PRO A 55 -31.17 -0.22 -20.72
C PRO A 55 -31.44 -0.45 -19.24
N THR A 56 -31.94 -1.64 -18.90
CA THR A 56 -32.05 -2.17 -17.54
C THR A 56 -30.95 -1.51 -16.72
N ALA A 57 -31.31 -0.65 -15.76
CA ALA A 57 -30.33 0.19 -15.06
C ALA A 57 -29.21 -0.74 -14.60
N MET A 58 -28.05 -0.69 -15.28
CA MET A 58 -26.96 -1.60 -14.96
C MET A 58 -26.58 -1.23 -13.54
N LYS A 59 -26.87 -2.13 -12.61
CA LYS A 59 -26.52 -1.94 -11.21
C LYS A 59 -25.08 -2.37 -11.04
N PRO A 60 -24.31 -1.71 -10.16
CA PRO A 60 -23.07 -2.29 -9.70
C PRO A 60 -23.37 -3.67 -9.10
N GLN A 61 -22.56 -4.65 -9.43
CA GLN A 61 -22.70 -6.01 -8.91
C GLN A 61 -21.59 -6.26 -7.90
N LEU A 62 -21.95 -6.81 -6.76
CA LEU A 62 -21.02 -7.20 -5.72
C LEU A 62 -20.93 -8.73 -5.69
N ILE A 63 -19.71 -9.25 -5.85
CA ILE A 63 -19.38 -10.66 -5.75
C ILE A 63 -18.56 -10.84 -4.48
N ILE A 64 -19.08 -11.58 -3.52
CA ILE A 64 -18.43 -11.83 -2.23
C ILE A 64 -18.02 -13.29 -2.16
N TYR A 65 -16.76 -13.55 -1.85
CA TYR A 65 -16.24 -14.88 -1.55
C TYR A 65 -15.97 -15.01 -0.06
N THR A 66 -16.18 -16.19 0.52
CA THR A 66 -15.61 -16.56 1.82
C THR A 66 -14.32 -17.35 1.62
N ALA A 67 -13.35 -17.14 2.49
CA ALA A 67 -12.17 -17.99 2.59
C ALA A 67 -12.05 -18.49 4.06
N PRO A 68 -12.19 -19.81 4.30
CA PRO A 68 -12.37 -20.87 3.30
C PRO A 68 -13.72 -20.79 2.57
N SER A 69 -13.75 -21.33 1.34
CA SER A 69 -14.97 -21.46 0.55
C SER A 69 -15.89 -22.50 1.19
N SER A 70 -17.11 -22.10 1.55
CA SER A 70 -18.11 -23.01 2.12
C SER A 70 -19.53 -22.53 1.79
N PRO A 71 -20.47 -23.42 1.46
CA PRO A 71 -21.87 -23.05 1.22
C PRO A 71 -22.60 -22.69 2.51
N ASN A 72 -23.76 -22.06 2.35
CA ASN A 72 -24.73 -21.78 3.42
C ASN A 72 -24.20 -20.86 4.55
N ILE A 73 -23.17 -20.05 4.27
CA ILE A 73 -22.73 -18.99 5.18
C ILE A 73 -23.63 -17.77 4.95
N ASP A 74 -24.27 -17.28 6.00
CA ASP A 74 -25.02 -16.03 5.97
C ASP A 74 -24.05 -14.85 5.80
N VAL A 75 -24.20 -14.14 4.69
CA VAL A 75 -23.49 -12.90 4.37
C VAL A 75 -24.46 -11.75 4.51
N VAL A 76 -24.12 -10.81 5.38
CA VAL A 76 -24.87 -9.57 5.63
C VAL A 76 -24.18 -8.43 4.91
N ILE A 77 -24.93 -7.72 4.06
CA ILE A 77 -24.46 -6.57 3.27
C ILE A 77 -25.32 -5.38 3.68
N GLN A 78 -24.71 -4.38 4.31
CA GLN A 78 -25.43 -3.31 4.98
C GLN A 78 -24.87 -1.94 4.61
N LYS A 79 -25.78 -0.99 4.39
CA LYS A 79 -25.47 0.44 4.31
C LYS A 79 -26.62 1.20 4.95
N ALA A 80 -26.32 1.92 6.04
CA ALA A 80 -27.33 2.57 6.86
C ALA A 80 -28.47 1.58 7.21
N GLU A 81 -29.70 1.90 6.85
CA GLU A 81 -30.89 1.06 7.09
C GLU A 81 -31.09 -0.03 6.03
N THR A 82 -30.40 0.05 4.88
CA THR A 82 -30.54 -0.98 3.84
C THR A 82 -29.68 -2.19 4.21
N LYS A 83 -30.32 -3.35 4.37
CA LYS A 83 -29.68 -4.61 4.72
C LYS A 83 -30.12 -5.73 3.78
N LEU A 84 -29.15 -6.44 3.23
CA LEU A 84 -29.36 -7.64 2.43
C LEU A 84 -28.69 -8.81 3.16
N THR A 85 -29.38 -9.95 3.25
CA THR A 85 -28.83 -11.19 3.79
C THR A 85 -28.95 -12.27 2.73
N LEU A 86 -27.83 -12.89 2.36
CA LEU A 86 -27.73 -13.90 1.31
C LEU A 86 -26.84 -15.04 1.82
N GLN A 87 -27.01 -16.23 1.25
CA GLN A 87 -26.19 -17.39 1.59
C GLN A 87 -25.20 -17.69 0.48
N THR A 88 -23.97 -18.06 0.87
CA THR A 88 -22.95 -18.53 -0.07
C THR A 88 -23.39 -19.80 -0.79
N ASN A 89 -23.04 -19.91 -2.07
CA ASN A 89 -23.15 -21.15 -2.84
C ASN A 89 -22.01 -22.14 -2.52
N GLU A 90 -21.96 -23.27 -3.23
CA GLU A 90 -20.93 -24.32 -3.07
C GLU A 90 -19.49 -23.82 -3.19
N ASN A 91 -19.26 -22.71 -3.91
CA ASN A 91 -17.94 -22.10 -4.08
C ASN A 91 -17.64 -21.04 -3.02
N GLY A 92 -18.47 -20.93 -1.97
CA GLY A 92 -18.35 -19.88 -0.97
C GLY A 92 -18.71 -18.49 -1.50
N ALA A 93 -19.49 -18.39 -2.57
CA ALA A 93 -19.74 -17.12 -3.26
C ALA A 93 -21.19 -16.61 -3.13
N VAL A 94 -21.34 -15.30 -2.99
CA VAL A 94 -22.59 -14.55 -3.10
C VAL A 94 -22.45 -13.54 -4.23
N THR A 95 -23.44 -13.44 -5.11
CA THR A 95 -23.52 -12.39 -6.14
C THR A 95 -24.81 -11.60 -5.95
N VAL A 96 -24.71 -10.28 -5.89
CA VAL A 96 -25.86 -9.40 -5.67
C VAL A 96 -25.75 -8.09 -6.43
N ASP A 97 -26.87 -7.64 -6.99
CA ASP A 97 -26.97 -6.31 -7.56
C ASP A 97 -27.21 -5.28 -6.45
N ILE A 98 -26.32 -4.29 -6.36
CA ILE A 98 -26.36 -3.30 -5.29
C ILE A 98 -27.29 -2.15 -5.68
N PRO A 99 -28.26 -1.79 -4.80
CA PRO A 99 -29.28 -0.80 -5.16
C PRO A 99 -28.77 0.64 -5.13
N LEU A 100 -27.68 0.93 -4.41
CA LEU A 100 -27.21 2.30 -4.15
C LEU A 100 -25.68 2.38 -4.19
N PHE A 101 -25.14 3.44 -4.80
CA PHE A 101 -23.73 3.83 -4.65
C PHE A 101 -23.43 4.23 -3.21
N GLY A 102 -22.17 4.11 -2.80
CA GLY A 102 -21.66 4.44 -1.47
C GLY A 102 -20.87 3.30 -0.85
N THR A 103 -20.47 3.47 0.40
CA THR A 103 -19.75 2.45 1.18
C THR A 103 -20.74 1.46 1.80
N TRP A 104 -20.47 0.17 1.63
CA TRP A 104 -21.24 -0.93 2.19
C TRP A 104 -20.36 -1.74 3.14
N ASP A 105 -20.89 -2.03 4.32
CA ASP A 105 -20.34 -2.98 5.29
C ASP A 105 -20.79 -4.40 4.91
N ILE A 106 -19.85 -5.32 4.85
CA ILE A 106 -20.09 -6.72 4.53
C ILE A 106 -19.59 -7.55 5.71
N SER A 107 -20.38 -8.52 6.16
CA SER A 107 -19.97 -9.41 7.25
C SER A 107 -20.50 -10.83 7.10
N ALA A 108 -19.79 -11.78 7.69
CA ALA A 108 -20.18 -13.18 7.80
C ALA A 108 -19.60 -13.77 9.10
N THR A 109 -20.01 -14.98 9.46
CA THR A 109 -19.42 -15.73 10.58
C THR A 109 -18.71 -16.97 10.04
N LEU A 110 -17.38 -17.04 10.23
CA LEU A 110 -16.52 -18.15 9.80
C LEU A 110 -15.99 -18.88 11.04
N ASP A 111 -16.36 -20.16 11.20
CA ASP A 111 -16.06 -20.99 12.38
C ASP A 111 -16.31 -20.28 13.73
N GLY A 112 -17.43 -19.58 13.85
CA GLY A 112 -17.82 -18.85 15.06
C GLY A 112 -17.22 -17.44 15.19
N GLU A 113 -16.33 -17.02 14.29
CA GLU A 113 -15.74 -15.69 14.28
C GLU A 113 -16.42 -14.77 13.26
N LYS A 114 -16.84 -13.58 13.70
CA LYS A 114 -17.40 -12.59 12.80
C LYS A 114 -16.29 -11.91 12.00
N VAL A 115 -16.32 -12.07 10.69
CA VAL A 115 -15.42 -11.39 9.75
C VAL A 115 -16.15 -10.25 9.06
N THR A 116 -15.44 -9.17 8.77
CA THR A 116 -16.01 -7.98 8.14
C THR A 116 -15.13 -7.45 7.02
N ASN A 117 -15.72 -6.71 6.08
CA ASN A 117 -15.03 -5.97 5.03
C ASN A 117 -15.89 -4.77 4.60
N GLN A 118 -15.29 -3.75 4.01
CA GLN A 118 -15.99 -2.57 3.49
C GLN A 118 -15.68 -2.39 2.01
N VAL A 119 -16.70 -2.04 1.23
CA VAL A 119 -16.54 -1.75 -0.20
C VAL A 119 -17.18 -0.42 -0.57
N ALA A 120 -16.39 0.47 -1.17
CA ALA A 120 -16.86 1.73 -1.74
C ALA A 120 -17.29 1.52 -3.19
N ILE A 121 -18.59 1.62 -3.45
CA ILE A 121 -19.20 1.42 -4.77
C ILE A 121 -19.56 2.78 -5.36
N SER A 122 -18.82 3.21 -6.39
CA SER A 122 -18.92 4.54 -6.98
C SER A 122 -19.22 4.55 -8.48
N THR A 123 -19.09 3.41 -9.15
CA THR A 123 -19.33 3.26 -10.59
C THR A 123 -20.05 1.95 -10.87
N VAL A 124 -20.67 1.84 -12.04
CA VAL A 124 -21.34 0.60 -12.47
C VAL A 124 -20.29 -0.36 -13.01
N ARG A 125 -19.88 -1.32 -12.17
CA ARG A 125 -19.01 -2.44 -12.53
C ARG A 125 -19.20 -3.58 -11.54
N GLN A 126 -18.48 -4.67 -11.73
CA GLN A 126 -18.32 -5.71 -10.73
C GLN A 126 -17.30 -5.28 -9.68
N TYR A 127 -17.65 -5.51 -8.42
CA TYR A 127 -16.79 -5.38 -7.26
C TYR A 127 -16.63 -6.76 -6.66
N ILE A 128 -15.39 -7.17 -6.42
CA ILE A 128 -15.08 -8.46 -5.81
C ILE A 128 -14.53 -8.21 -4.41
N VAL A 129 -15.09 -8.91 -3.43
CA VAL A 129 -14.68 -8.82 -2.03
C VAL A 129 -14.48 -10.24 -1.48
N THR A 130 -13.45 -10.42 -0.66
CA THR A 130 -13.26 -11.66 0.10
C THR A 130 -13.44 -11.40 1.59
N LEU A 131 -14.26 -12.24 2.22
CA LEU A 131 -14.40 -12.35 3.67
C LEU A 131 -13.54 -13.53 4.13
N SER A 132 -12.54 -13.25 4.93
CA SER A 132 -11.63 -14.26 5.49
C SER A 132 -11.31 -13.92 6.93
N LYS A 133 -10.83 -14.90 7.70
CA LYS A 133 -10.17 -14.62 8.97
C LYS A 133 -8.91 -13.79 8.74
N ALA A 134 -8.51 -13.03 9.75
CA ALA A 134 -7.26 -12.29 9.70
C ALA A 134 -6.08 -13.27 9.72
N VAL A 135 -5.09 -12.99 8.89
CA VAL A 135 -3.79 -13.66 8.92
C VAL A 135 -2.91 -12.86 9.86
N VAL A 136 -2.33 -13.52 10.85
CA VAL A 136 -1.34 -12.95 11.77
C VAL A 136 -0.10 -13.82 11.75
N CYS A 137 1.01 -13.22 11.35
CA CYS A 137 2.33 -13.83 11.39
C CYS A 137 3.17 -13.15 12.47
N GLY A 138 4.01 -13.91 13.19
CA GLY A 138 4.83 -13.37 14.26
C GLY A 138 6.22 -13.98 14.34
N VAL A 139 7.15 -13.22 14.91
CA VAL A 139 8.50 -13.68 15.28
C VAL A 139 8.85 -13.20 16.68
N LEU A 140 9.63 -14.01 17.40
CA LEU A 140 10.16 -13.72 18.72
C LEU A 140 11.67 -13.55 18.66
N TRP A 141 12.15 -12.41 19.14
CA TRP A 141 13.56 -12.13 19.37
C TRP A 141 13.91 -12.33 20.85
N ASP A 142 14.77 -13.32 21.13
CA ASP A 142 15.41 -13.49 22.42
C ASP A 142 16.62 -12.54 22.52
N LYS A 143 16.47 -11.46 23.27
CA LYS A 143 17.46 -10.39 23.44
C LYS A 143 18.65 -10.83 24.31
N THR A 144 18.55 -11.98 24.98
CA THR A 144 19.65 -12.57 25.76
C THR A 144 20.56 -13.44 24.91
N ASN A 145 20.07 -13.86 23.73
CA ASN A 145 20.79 -14.70 22.79
C ASN A 145 21.60 -13.85 21.80
N THR A 146 22.87 -14.20 21.59
CA THR A 146 23.76 -13.53 20.62
C THR A 146 23.43 -13.86 19.17
N SER A 147 22.57 -14.86 18.90
CA SER A 147 22.14 -15.24 17.55
C SER A 147 21.45 -14.08 16.83
N THR A 148 21.64 -14.00 15.51
CA THR A 148 20.88 -13.09 14.64
C THR A 148 19.50 -13.64 14.28
N GLN A 149 19.33 -14.97 14.38
CA GLN A 149 18.07 -15.66 14.10
C GLN A 149 17.06 -15.45 15.23
N LEU A 150 15.82 -15.20 14.82
CA LEU A 150 14.62 -15.14 15.66
C LEU A 150 13.85 -16.46 15.53
N THR A 151 12.94 -16.69 16.47
CA THR A 151 12.00 -17.81 16.40
C THR A 151 10.74 -17.36 15.68
N ARG A 152 10.41 -18.03 14.57
CA ARG A 152 9.11 -17.88 13.92
C ARG A 152 8.03 -18.50 14.80
N LEU A 153 6.99 -17.74 15.09
CA LEU A 153 5.89 -18.17 15.95
C LEU A 153 4.86 -18.95 15.13
N THR A 154 4.38 -20.03 15.72
CA THR A 154 3.25 -20.86 15.26
C THR A 154 2.07 -20.62 16.19
N ILE A 155 0.87 -21.08 15.81
CA ILE A 155 -0.34 -21.02 16.65
C ILE A 155 -0.05 -21.58 18.05
N ASP A 156 0.66 -22.71 18.12
CA ASP A 156 0.96 -23.40 19.38
C ASP A 156 2.13 -22.79 20.18
N SER A 157 3.09 -22.15 19.49
CA SER A 157 4.29 -21.61 20.14
C SER A 157 4.22 -20.12 20.47
N ASP A 158 3.19 -19.42 19.99
CA ASP A 158 2.99 -18.01 20.24
C ASP A 158 2.63 -17.75 21.72
N PRO A 159 3.52 -17.08 22.49
CA PRO A 159 3.26 -16.77 23.90
C PRO A 159 2.09 -15.81 24.11
N ASN A 160 1.66 -15.08 23.07
CA ASN A 160 0.57 -14.10 23.14
C ASN A 160 -0.72 -14.58 22.46
N SER A 161 -0.73 -15.79 21.87
CA SER A 161 -1.90 -16.39 21.20
C SER A 161 -2.56 -15.51 20.14
N LEU A 162 -1.75 -14.81 19.34
CA LEU A 162 -2.18 -13.93 18.25
C LEU A 162 -1.96 -14.55 16.86
N VAL A 163 -0.95 -15.39 16.67
CA VAL A 163 -0.68 -16.05 15.38
C VAL A 163 -1.86 -16.90 14.95
N THR A 164 -2.26 -16.76 13.68
CA THR A 164 -3.41 -17.48 13.11
C THR A 164 -3.03 -18.46 12.00
N VAL A 165 -1.77 -18.47 11.58
CA VAL A 165 -1.25 -19.36 10.54
C VAL A 165 0.10 -19.94 10.91
N ASP A 166 0.30 -21.23 10.64
CA ASP A 166 1.59 -21.88 10.82
C ASP A 166 2.43 -21.77 9.55
N ILE A 167 3.49 -20.98 9.62
CA ILE A 167 4.53 -20.93 8.60
C ILE A 167 5.75 -21.63 9.17
N THR A 168 6.14 -22.77 8.59
CA THR A 168 7.23 -23.62 9.10
C THR A 168 8.39 -23.79 8.12
N THR A 169 8.27 -23.24 6.91
CA THR A 169 9.33 -23.24 5.90
C THR A 169 10.03 -21.88 5.85
N GLU A 170 11.29 -21.88 5.43
CA GLU A 170 12.08 -20.64 5.33
C GLU A 170 12.05 -20.07 3.91
N PRO A 171 11.97 -18.74 3.74
CA PRO A 171 12.11 -18.11 2.44
C PRO A 171 13.44 -18.48 1.74
N GLN A 172 13.39 -18.64 0.43
CA GLN A 172 14.52 -18.92 -0.45
C GLN A 172 14.65 -17.78 -1.48
N PRO A 173 15.52 -16.80 -1.24
CA PRO A 173 15.77 -15.72 -2.19
C PRO A 173 16.39 -16.23 -3.48
N ALA A 174 16.10 -15.57 -4.59
CA ALA A 174 16.63 -15.93 -5.89
C ALA A 174 18.07 -15.45 -6.09
N VAL A 175 18.82 -16.21 -6.90
CA VAL A 175 20.16 -15.86 -7.36
C VAL A 175 20.11 -15.64 -8.87
N GLY A 176 20.33 -14.40 -9.30
CA GLY A 176 20.22 -13.99 -10.69
C GLY A 176 18.83 -14.27 -11.26
N THR A 177 18.79 -14.97 -12.40
CA THR A 177 17.53 -15.36 -13.06
C THR A 177 16.94 -16.65 -12.49
N GLY A 178 17.58 -17.27 -11.51
CA GLY A 178 17.11 -18.48 -10.84
C GLY A 178 15.78 -18.27 -10.10
N ALA A 179 15.13 -19.37 -9.75
CA ALA A 179 13.90 -19.33 -8.97
C ALA A 179 14.16 -18.85 -7.53
N GLY A 180 13.11 -18.34 -6.90
CA GLY A 180 13.03 -18.13 -5.47
C GLY A 180 11.60 -18.39 -5.01
N ASN A 181 11.40 -18.48 -3.70
CA ASN A 181 10.08 -18.66 -3.10
C ASN A 181 10.07 -18.15 -1.67
N SER A 182 8.89 -17.76 -1.18
CA SER A 182 8.67 -17.49 0.23
C SER A 182 7.28 -17.99 0.61
N PRO A 183 7.09 -18.63 1.77
CA PRO A 183 5.76 -19.00 2.24
C PRO A 183 4.86 -17.78 2.47
N PHE A 184 5.43 -16.58 2.52
CA PHE A 184 4.73 -15.31 2.64
C PHE A 184 4.15 -14.80 1.30
N ASP A 185 4.50 -15.40 0.16
CA ASP A 185 4.04 -14.94 -1.16
C ASP A 185 2.54 -15.05 -1.37
N GLN A 186 1.84 -15.82 -0.54
CA GLN A 186 0.39 -15.98 -0.55
C GLN A 186 -0.34 -15.14 0.51
N TYR A 187 0.39 -14.45 1.39
CA TYR A 187 -0.19 -13.74 2.53
C TYR A 187 0.01 -12.23 2.39
N LEU A 188 -1.05 -11.46 2.63
CA LEU A 188 -0.92 -10.02 2.80
C LEU A 188 -0.21 -9.72 4.13
N PRO A 189 0.55 -8.61 4.21
CA PRO A 189 0.77 -7.63 3.14
C PRO A 189 1.83 -8.04 2.10
N TRP A 190 2.65 -9.07 2.34
CA TRP A 190 3.76 -9.44 1.46
C TRP A 190 3.35 -9.74 0.01
N ALA A 191 2.26 -10.48 -0.18
CA ALA A 191 1.70 -10.80 -1.49
C ALA A 191 1.26 -9.55 -2.28
N GLY A 192 0.95 -8.45 -1.58
CA GLY A 192 0.50 -7.20 -2.18
C GLY A 192 1.63 -6.23 -2.53
N MET A 193 2.89 -6.59 -2.27
CA MET A 193 4.06 -5.75 -2.58
C MET A 193 4.41 -5.80 -4.07
N GLU A 194 3.56 -5.16 -4.87
CA GLU A 194 3.58 -5.23 -6.32
C GLU A 194 4.03 -3.93 -6.97
N GLU A 195 4.50 -4.04 -8.22
CA GLU A 195 5.00 -2.91 -9.00
C GLU A 195 3.87 -2.16 -9.73
N TYR A 196 3.94 -0.82 -9.70
CA TYR A 196 3.02 0.08 -10.40
C TYR A 196 3.78 1.19 -11.10
N ASN A 197 3.20 1.76 -12.16
CA ASN A 197 3.64 3.02 -12.76
C ASN A 197 2.83 4.19 -12.22
N ILE A 198 3.51 5.31 -11.96
CA ILE A 198 2.88 6.61 -11.68
C ILE A 198 2.99 7.49 -12.91
N ILE A 199 1.85 7.95 -13.43
CA ILE A 199 1.74 8.81 -14.61
C ILE A 199 0.80 9.96 -14.28
N GLY A 200 1.22 11.20 -14.54
CA GLY A 200 0.39 12.38 -14.25
C GLY A 200 -0.02 12.52 -12.79
N GLY A 201 0.80 12.04 -11.84
CA GLY A 201 0.49 12.09 -10.41
C GLY A 201 -0.58 11.07 -9.95
N ALA A 202 -0.81 9.99 -10.70
CA ALA A 202 -1.74 8.93 -10.34
C ALA A 202 -1.15 7.53 -10.59
N VAL A 203 -1.53 6.59 -9.72
CA VAL A 203 -1.29 5.16 -9.94
C VAL A 203 -2.01 4.74 -11.22
N SER A 204 -1.25 4.24 -12.19
CA SER A 204 -1.74 3.92 -13.53
C SER A 204 -1.67 2.42 -13.79
N TYR A 205 -0.59 1.93 -14.40
CA TYR A 205 -0.46 0.51 -14.76
C TYR A 205 0.16 -0.30 -13.62
N LYS A 206 -0.43 -1.46 -13.31
CA LYS A 206 0.18 -2.51 -12.51
C LYS A 206 1.07 -3.39 -13.41
N LYS A 207 2.16 -3.94 -12.87
CA LYS A 207 3.00 -4.90 -13.60
C LYS A 207 2.17 -6.08 -14.10
N GLY A 208 2.35 -6.40 -15.39
CA GLY A 208 1.58 -7.42 -16.10
C GLY A 208 0.45 -6.83 -16.97
N GLU A 209 0.03 -5.59 -16.72
CA GLU A 209 -0.95 -4.91 -17.56
C GLU A 209 -0.33 -4.34 -18.84
N PRO A 210 -1.07 -4.31 -19.96
CA PRO A 210 -0.63 -3.62 -21.17
C PRO A 210 -0.33 -2.13 -20.90
N GLY A 211 0.88 -1.69 -21.23
CA GLY A 211 1.32 -0.31 -21.02
C GLY A 211 2.29 -0.12 -19.85
N PHE A 212 2.42 -1.10 -18.95
CA PHE A 212 3.44 -1.07 -17.90
C PHE A 212 4.85 -1.00 -18.49
N SER A 213 5.69 -0.11 -17.96
CA SER A 213 7.10 0.01 -18.36
C SER A 213 7.97 0.48 -17.21
N ARG A 214 9.06 -0.26 -16.98
CA ARG A 214 10.11 0.06 -16.02
C ARG A 214 11.04 1.19 -16.48
N THR A 215 11.11 1.45 -17.78
CA THR A 215 12.03 2.44 -18.39
C THR A 215 11.32 3.75 -18.72
N MET A 216 10.06 3.70 -19.15
CA MET A 216 9.34 4.91 -19.60
C MET A 216 8.73 5.71 -18.45
N TYR A 217 8.25 5.05 -17.39
CA TYR A 217 7.50 5.69 -16.32
C TYR A 217 8.10 5.45 -14.95
N ASN A 218 7.85 6.38 -14.02
CA ASN A 218 8.22 6.20 -12.62
C ASN A 218 7.57 4.91 -12.08
N THR A 219 8.41 3.96 -11.73
CA THR A 219 8.03 2.64 -11.24
C THR A 219 8.22 2.59 -9.74
N VAL A 220 7.17 2.19 -9.05
CA VAL A 220 7.06 2.14 -7.60
C VAL A 220 6.61 0.74 -7.17
N VAL A 221 6.91 0.36 -5.94
CA VAL A 221 6.41 -0.81 -5.24
C VAL A 221 5.39 -0.35 -4.21
N TYR A 222 4.18 -0.91 -4.25
CA TYR A 222 3.19 -0.65 -3.23
C TYR A 222 3.59 -1.35 -1.93
N ILE A 223 3.55 -0.63 -0.81
CA ILE A 223 3.63 -1.19 0.54
C ILE A 223 2.18 -1.24 1.04
N PRO A 224 1.51 -2.41 1.04
CA PRO A 224 0.11 -2.48 1.42
C PRO A 224 -0.13 -1.96 2.83
N GLU A 225 -1.33 -1.45 3.10
CA GLU A 225 -1.76 -1.25 4.48
C GLU A 225 -1.62 -2.55 5.27
N PHE A 226 -1.05 -2.46 6.47
CA PHE A 226 -1.01 -3.58 7.38
C PHE A 226 -1.02 -3.09 8.83
N TYR A 227 -1.30 -4.02 9.70
CA TYR A 227 -1.46 -3.78 11.12
C TYR A 227 -0.37 -4.51 11.87
N TYR A 228 0.09 -3.93 12.97
CA TYR A 228 1.19 -4.47 13.73
C TYR A 228 0.92 -4.41 15.23
N GLN A 229 1.59 -5.31 15.95
CA GLN A 229 1.65 -5.29 17.41
C GLN A 229 3.05 -5.73 17.85
N VAL A 230 3.56 -5.11 18.90
CA VAL A 230 4.86 -5.44 19.49
C VAL A 230 4.68 -5.66 20.97
N PHE A 231 5.22 -6.77 21.47
CA PHE A 231 5.36 -7.02 22.90
C PHE A 231 6.83 -6.98 23.24
N ASP A 232 7.22 -6.15 24.20
CA ASP A 232 8.59 -6.06 24.69
C ASP A 232 8.61 -6.31 26.19
N THR A 233 9.45 -7.27 26.60
CA THR A 233 9.81 -7.54 28.00
C THR A 233 11.32 -7.34 28.16
N ASP A 234 11.91 -7.53 29.32
CA ASP A 234 13.37 -7.38 29.46
C ASP A 234 14.16 -8.35 28.56
N ASN A 235 13.65 -9.57 28.37
CA ASN A 235 14.38 -10.64 27.69
C ASN A 235 13.92 -10.92 26.26
N VAL A 236 12.64 -10.69 25.94
CA VAL A 236 12.09 -11.02 24.63
C VAL A 236 11.33 -9.85 24.00
N ARG A 237 11.40 -9.76 22.67
CA ARG A 237 10.55 -8.89 21.86
C ARG A 237 9.84 -9.71 20.80
N CYS A 238 8.51 -9.63 20.76
CA CYS A 238 7.71 -10.26 19.72
C CYS A 238 7.20 -9.20 18.74
N PHE A 239 7.31 -9.48 17.45
CA PHE A 239 6.79 -8.65 16.37
C PHE A 239 5.69 -9.40 15.65
N TYR A 240 4.53 -8.78 15.51
CA TYR A 240 3.37 -9.34 14.80
C TYR A 240 2.96 -8.43 13.66
N VAL A 241 2.57 -9.03 12.54
CA VAL A 241 1.97 -8.36 11.38
C VAL A 241 0.65 -9.04 11.06
N SER A 242 -0.39 -8.23 10.84
CA SER A 242 -1.69 -8.69 10.38
C SER A 242 -2.13 -7.98 9.11
N ASP A 243 -2.83 -8.71 8.24
CA ASP A 243 -3.48 -8.19 7.04
C ASP A 243 -4.77 -7.39 7.33
N LYS A 244 -5.28 -7.46 8.57
CA LYS A 244 -6.53 -6.80 8.99
C LYS A 244 -6.39 -6.14 10.35
N GLN A 245 -7.24 -5.14 10.58
CA GLN A 245 -7.37 -4.54 11.90
C GLN A 245 -7.96 -5.58 12.88
N LEU A 246 -7.24 -5.82 13.97
CA LEU A 246 -7.66 -6.63 15.10
C LEU A 246 -7.58 -5.79 16.38
N ASP A 247 -8.19 -6.27 17.47
CA ASP A 247 -8.03 -5.60 18.77
C ASP A 247 -6.56 -5.59 19.21
N GLY A 248 -6.09 -4.49 19.79
CA GLY A 248 -4.69 -4.27 20.17
C GLY A 248 -3.72 -3.91 19.03
N PHE A 249 -4.01 -4.31 17.79
CA PHE A 249 -3.17 -3.99 16.64
C PHE A 249 -3.32 -2.53 16.22
N LYS A 250 -2.22 -1.92 15.74
CA LYS A 250 -2.22 -0.55 15.19
C LYS A 250 -1.92 -0.60 13.70
N VAL A 251 -2.49 0.29 12.91
CA VAL A 251 -2.04 0.50 11.51
C VAL A 251 -0.59 0.98 11.52
N HIS A 252 0.26 0.40 10.67
CA HIS A 252 1.65 0.84 10.58
C HIS A 252 1.74 2.18 9.80
N PRO A 253 2.35 3.25 10.34
CA PRO A 253 2.31 4.58 9.73
C PRO A 253 3.03 4.69 8.37
N GLY A 254 3.98 3.78 8.13
CA GLY A 254 4.67 3.65 6.84
C GLY A 254 4.04 2.71 5.83
N SER A 255 2.81 2.23 6.09
CA SER A 255 2.06 1.35 5.20
C SER A 255 1.07 2.14 4.33
N ASN A 256 0.46 1.49 3.33
CA ASN A 256 -0.39 2.13 2.32
C ASN A 256 0.31 3.25 1.53
N VAL A 257 1.53 2.98 1.06
CA VAL A 257 2.37 3.95 0.32
C VAL A 257 2.98 3.30 -0.91
N TYR A 258 3.53 4.11 -1.81
CA TYR A 258 4.25 3.63 -3.00
C TYR A 258 5.71 4.07 -2.94
N VAL A 259 6.62 3.13 -2.70
CA VAL A 259 8.06 3.42 -2.64
C VAL A 259 8.67 3.25 -4.02
N GLY A 260 9.55 4.15 -4.44
CA GLY A 260 10.31 4.01 -5.68
C GLY A 260 10.95 2.63 -5.76
N ARG A 261 10.68 1.87 -6.82
CA ARG A 261 11.33 0.56 -7.03
C ARG A 261 12.84 0.73 -7.07
N TYR A 262 13.29 1.79 -7.70
CA TYR A 262 14.69 2.13 -7.88
C TYR A 262 15.08 3.27 -6.95
N LEU A 263 16.38 3.38 -6.67
CA LEU A 263 16.95 4.64 -6.19
C LEU A 263 16.61 5.76 -7.17
N THR A 264 16.45 6.99 -6.66
CA THR A 264 16.17 8.14 -7.54
C THR A 264 17.34 8.33 -8.51
N GLY A 265 17.03 8.55 -9.78
CA GLY A 265 18.03 8.82 -10.82
C GLY A 265 18.72 10.17 -10.63
N ILE A 266 19.89 10.34 -11.24
CA ILE A 266 20.66 11.61 -11.24
C ILE A 266 19.92 12.79 -11.89
N ASP A 267 18.77 12.55 -12.53
CA ASP A 267 17.84 13.57 -12.99
C ASP A 267 16.92 14.11 -11.87
N HIS A 268 17.10 13.61 -10.64
CA HIS A 268 16.43 13.97 -9.40
C HIS A 268 14.90 13.76 -9.37
N THR A 269 14.31 13.18 -10.41
CA THR A 269 12.86 13.13 -10.60
C THR A 269 12.34 11.78 -11.10
N SER A 270 13.25 10.83 -11.34
CA SER A 270 12.90 9.52 -11.86
C SER A 270 13.20 8.38 -10.90
N THR A 271 12.26 7.45 -10.78
CA THR A 271 12.48 6.10 -10.25
C THR A 271 12.24 5.11 -11.38
N ARG A 272 13.22 4.93 -12.27
CA ARG A 272 13.10 4.12 -13.51
C ARG A 272 14.38 3.31 -13.75
N SER A 273 14.25 2.24 -14.52
CA SER A 273 15.34 1.39 -14.96
C SER A 273 16.29 2.11 -15.91
N GLY A 274 17.57 1.77 -15.85
CA GLY A 274 18.61 2.20 -16.78
C GLY A 274 19.29 3.53 -16.43
N LEU A 275 18.94 4.15 -15.29
CA LEU A 275 19.51 5.42 -14.86
C LEU A 275 20.68 5.22 -13.91
N LYS A 276 21.65 6.13 -13.95
CA LYS A 276 22.59 6.28 -12.84
C LYS A 276 21.82 6.83 -11.64
N TYR A 277 21.96 6.20 -10.48
CA TYR A 277 21.34 6.70 -9.26
C TYR A 277 21.99 8.02 -8.81
N ASP A 278 21.21 8.87 -8.16
CA ASP A 278 21.68 10.08 -7.53
C ASP A 278 22.41 9.72 -6.23
N GLY A 279 23.68 10.14 -6.14
CA GLY A 279 24.57 9.81 -5.04
C GLY A 279 25.31 11.03 -4.49
N ASN A 280 24.89 12.24 -4.84
CA ASN A 280 25.51 13.47 -4.32
C ASN A 280 24.48 14.58 -4.16
N ILE A 281 23.64 14.45 -3.14
CA ILE A 281 22.58 15.41 -2.85
C ILE A 281 22.42 15.64 -1.34
N SER A 282 21.90 16.82 -0.95
CA SER A 282 21.44 17.09 0.41
C SER A 282 19.96 16.71 0.58
N ARG A 283 19.52 16.39 1.80
CA ARG A 283 18.09 16.11 2.05
C ARG A 283 17.19 17.28 1.68
N SER A 284 17.62 18.51 1.95
CA SER A 284 16.87 19.73 1.61
C SER A 284 16.67 19.91 0.10
N SER A 285 17.68 19.56 -0.70
CA SER A 285 17.59 19.56 -2.16
C SER A 285 16.65 18.46 -2.68
N ALA A 286 16.73 17.26 -2.11
CA ALA A 286 15.83 16.16 -2.44
C ALA A 286 14.35 16.56 -2.22
N ARG A 287 14.02 17.17 -1.07
CA ARG A 287 12.66 17.70 -0.77
C ARG A 287 12.22 18.79 -1.76
N SER A 288 13.16 19.62 -2.23
CA SER A 288 12.87 20.65 -3.23
C SER A 288 12.50 20.05 -4.58
N TYR A 289 13.11 18.93 -4.98
CA TYR A 289 12.77 18.23 -6.21
C TYR A 289 11.43 17.51 -6.12
N THR A 290 11.11 16.84 -5.01
CA THR A 290 9.81 16.18 -4.85
C THR A 290 8.65 17.17 -4.85
N THR A 291 8.85 18.36 -4.28
CA THR A 291 7.88 19.46 -4.36
C THR A 291 7.59 19.87 -5.81
N GLN A 292 8.61 19.90 -6.68
CA GLN A 292 8.46 20.23 -8.10
C GLN A 292 7.75 19.12 -8.90
N MET A 293 7.83 17.86 -8.46
CA MET A 293 7.11 16.74 -9.08
C MET A 293 5.60 16.79 -8.83
N GLY A 294 5.15 17.62 -7.87
CA GLY A 294 3.75 17.84 -7.57
C GLY A 294 3.21 16.96 -6.44
N THR A 295 1.90 17.10 -6.18
CA THR A 295 1.22 16.48 -5.04
C THR A 295 1.42 14.97 -5.00
N GLY A 296 1.72 14.47 -3.80
CA GLY A 296 1.88 13.05 -3.49
C GLY A 296 3.33 12.58 -3.48
N TRP A 297 4.25 13.27 -4.16
CA TRP A 297 5.67 12.91 -4.16
C TRP A 297 6.40 13.45 -2.94
N GLN A 298 7.23 12.60 -2.33
CA GLN A 298 8.11 12.94 -1.23
C GLN A 298 9.40 12.12 -1.25
N VAL A 299 10.34 12.49 -0.38
CA VAL A 299 11.49 11.63 -0.06
C VAL A 299 10.95 10.49 0.81
N MET A 300 11.38 9.26 0.56
CA MET A 300 10.98 8.11 1.37
C MET A 300 11.20 8.41 2.86
N ASP A 301 10.17 8.15 3.65
CA ASP A 301 10.20 8.52 5.06
C ASP A 301 10.61 7.37 5.98
N TYR A 302 10.93 7.74 7.21
CA TYR A 302 11.37 6.81 8.23
C TYR A 302 10.30 5.80 8.66
N ALA A 303 9.02 6.18 8.62
CA ALA A 303 7.94 5.27 8.92
C ALA A 303 7.89 4.16 7.87
N THR A 304 8.03 4.49 6.60
CA THR A 304 8.06 3.52 5.49
C THR A 304 9.29 2.63 5.54
N TRP A 305 10.47 3.17 5.87
CA TRP A 305 11.64 2.33 6.11
C TRP A 305 11.43 1.32 7.25
N CYS A 306 10.86 1.76 8.39
CA CYS A 306 10.52 0.86 9.50
C CYS A 306 9.48 -0.18 9.09
N ALA A 307 8.50 0.18 8.25
CA ALA A 307 7.50 -0.74 7.73
C ALA A 307 8.16 -1.88 6.94
N ILE A 308 9.06 -1.53 6.03
CA ILE A 308 9.80 -2.53 5.22
C ILE A 308 10.69 -3.40 6.11
N GLY A 309 11.36 -2.82 7.11
CA GLY A 309 12.13 -3.57 8.11
C GLY A 309 11.26 -4.59 8.87
N LEU A 310 10.09 -4.17 9.37
CA LEU A 310 9.16 -5.05 10.07
C LEU A 310 8.67 -6.21 9.18
N LEU A 311 8.33 -5.93 7.92
CA LEU A 311 7.94 -6.98 6.97
C LEU A 311 9.10 -7.95 6.71
N TYR A 312 10.33 -7.45 6.57
CA TYR A 312 11.52 -8.27 6.39
C TYR A 312 11.78 -9.16 7.62
N ILE A 313 11.75 -8.63 8.85
CA ILE A 313 12.10 -9.44 10.03
C ILE A 313 11.07 -10.52 10.32
N VAL A 314 9.79 -10.24 10.09
CA VAL A 314 8.73 -11.25 10.22
C VAL A 314 8.84 -12.29 9.11
N GLU A 315 9.19 -11.89 7.89
CA GLU A 315 9.36 -12.82 6.77
C GLU A 315 10.58 -13.74 6.94
N PHE A 316 11.75 -13.20 7.30
CA PHE A 316 13.00 -13.95 7.30
C PHE A 316 13.44 -14.47 8.67
N ALA A 317 12.81 -14.00 9.75
CA ALA A 317 13.15 -14.34 11.13
C ALA A 317 14.67 -14.28 11.42
N ASP A 318 15.36 -13.30 10.84
CA ASP A 318 16.80 -13.11 11.03
C ASP A 318 17.21 -11.67 10.80
N TRP A 319 17.91 -11.08 11.75
CA TRP A 319 18.46 -9.73 11.64
C TRP A 319 19.52 -9.61 10.55
N ASN A 320 20.21 -10.71 10.18
CA ASN A 320 21.27 -10.70 9.18
C ASN A 320 20.74 -10.66 7.75
N SER A 321 20.27 -9.48 7.34
CA SER A 321 19.78 -9.23 5.98
C SER A 321 20.79 -9.57 4.89
N GLN A 322 22.08 -9.28 5.10
CA GLN A 322 23.11 -9.61 4.11
C GLN A 322 23.23 -11.11 3.84
N LEU A 323 23.18 -11.95 4.89
CA LEU A 323 23.22 -13.40 4.72
C LEU A 323 21.93 -13.98 4.15
N LYS A 324 20.78 -13.34 4.37
CA LYS A 324 19.50 -13.80 3.83
C LYS A 324 19.32 -13.40 2.37
N ILE A 325 19.42 -12.12 2.03
CA ILE A 325 19.04 -11.62 0.70
C ILE A 325 20.21 -11.05 -0.12
N GLY A 326 21.45 -11.15 0.40
CA GLY A 326 22.69 -10.79 -0.30
C GLY A 326 23.32 -9.49 0.20
N PHE A 327 24.61 -9.28 -0.12
CA PHE A 327 25.41 -8.17 0.41
C PHE A 327 25.20 -6.83 -0.31
N GLY A 328 24.57 -6.83 -1.49
CA GLY A 328 24.52 -5.66 -2.38
C GLY A 328 25.82 -5.48 -3.16
N THR A 329 26.12 -4.26 -3.59
CA THR A 329 27.34 -3.91 -4.33
C THR A 329 28.54 -3.59 -3.42
N THR A 330 28.56 -4.09 -2.18
CA THR A 330 29.63 -3.81 -1.23
C THR A 330 31.00 -4.23 -1.79
N GLY A 331 31.82 -3.26 -2.21
CA GLY A 331 33.15 -3.45 -2.80
C GLY A 331 33.27 -3.08 -4.29
N THR A 332 32.20 -2.57 -4.94
CA THR A 332 32.20 -2.24 -6.39
C THR A 332 31.42 -0.95 -6.69
N GLN A 333 31.88 -0.16 -7.68
CA GLN A 333 31.19 1.05 -8.16
C GLN A 333 30.43 0.80 -9.48
N ASP A 334 29.52 1.74 -9.82
CA ASP A 334 28.88 1.93 -11.14
C ASP A 334 27.95 0.81 -11.64
N VAL A 335 26.87 0.57 -10.88
CA VAL A 335 25.71 -0.19 -11.36
C VAL A 335 24.53 0.78 -11.54
N ASN A 336 23.95 0.80 -12.74
CA ASN A 336 22.72 1.57 -13.00
C ASN A 336 21.52 0.86 -12.38
N THR A 337 20.47 1.64 -12.09
CA THR A 337 19.17 1.08 -11.71
C THR A 337 18.66 0.11 -12.78
N GLY A 338 17.86 -0.87 -12.39
CA GLY A 338 17.41 -1.95 -13.28
C GLY A 338 18.33 -3.16 -13.29
N ASN A 339 19.36 -3.22 -12.45
CA ASN A 339 20.22 -4.39 -12.33
C ASN A 339 19.46 -5.66 -11.94
N THR A 340 18.39 -5.55 -11.14
CA THR A 340 17.55 -6.69 -10.75
C THR A 340 16.38 -6.93 -11.71
N ASP A 341 16.24 -6.15 -12.79
CA ASP A 341 15.14 -6.34 -13.76
C ASP A 341 15.06 -7.75 -14.36
N PRO A 342 16.17 -8.43 -14.68
CA PRO A 342 16.15 -9.80 -15.23
C PRO A 342 15.74 -10.86 -14.21
N MET A 343 15.72 -10.56 -12.91
CA MET A 343 15.34 -11.54 -11.88
C MET A 343 13.89 -11.99 -12.08
N THR A 344 13.66 -13.30 -11.96
CA THR A 344 12.32 -13.89 -12.12
C THR A 344 11.50 -13.86 -10.82
N TYR A 345 12.16 -13.61 -9.70
CA TYR A 345 11.55 -13.57 -8.37
C TYR A 345 11.91 -12.26 -7.64
N HIS A 346 10.99 -11.78 -6.79
CA HIS A 346 11.02 -10.41 -6.25
C HIS A 346 12.00 -10.18 -5.09
N THR A 347 12.65 -11.22 -4.58
CA THR A 347 13.60 -11.11 -3.46
C THR A 347 14.89 -11.88 -3.76
N GLY A 348 16.05 -11.28 -3.50
CA GLY A 348 17.37 -11.88 -3.71
C GLY A 348 18.36 -10.92 -4.36
N TYR A 349 19.29 -11.42 -5.17
CA TYR A 349 20.33 -10.60 -5.80
C TYR A 349 20.61 -10.99 -7.26
N ALA A 350 20.93 -10.01 -8.10
CA ALA A 350 20.91 -10.16 -9.56
C ALA A 350 22.09 -10.94 -10.17
N GLY A 351 23.19 -11.11 -9.46
CA GLY A 351 24.39 -11.73 -10.00
C GLY A 351 25.32 -12.27 -8.93
N ALA A 352 26.60 -11.89 -8.99
CA ALA A 352 27.55 -12.28 -7.95
C ALA A 352 27.22 -11.55 -6.64
N ASN A 353 27.11 -12.32 -5.55
CA ASN A 353 26.85 -11.78 -4.23
C ASN A 353 28.00 -10.83 -3.82
N GLY A 354 27.67 -9.65 -3.29
CA GLY A 354 28.65 -8.58 -3.01
C GLY A 354 29.03 -7.70 -4.21
N LYS A 355 28.54 -7.98 -5.42
CA LYS A 355 28.88 -7.24 -6.65
C LYS A 355 27.68 -6.80 -7.48
N SER A 356 26.47 -7.06 -7.01
CA SER A 356 25.23 -6.78 -7.74
C SER A 356 24.17 -6.25 -6.78
N PHE A 357 23.18 -5.51 -7.31
CA PHE A 357 22.08 -5.04 -6.49
C PHE A 357 21.28 -6.21 -5.94
N ILE A 358 20.81 -6.04 -4.72
CA ILE A 358 19.78 -6.88 -4.13
C ILE A 358 18.42 -6.28 -4.43
N GLN A 359 17.37 -7.08 -4.31
CA GLN A 359 16.02 -6.59 -4.15
C GLN A 359 15.31 -7.32 -3.01
N TYR A 360 14.46 -6.58 -2.30
CA TYR A 360 13.50 -7.13 -1.36
C TYR A 360 12.10 -6.77 -1.82
N ARG A 361 11.26 -7.78 -2.12
CA ARG A 361 9.87 -7.58 -2.56
C ARG A 361 9.76 -6.52 -3.68
N ASN A 362 10.60 -6.67 -4.71
CA ASN A 362 10.78 -5.79 -5.87
C ASN A 362 11.52 -4.46 -5.62
N ILE A 363 11.79 -4.06 -4.38
CA ILE A 363 12.54 -2.83 -4.06
C ILE A 363 14.02 -3.08 -4.30
N GLU A 364 14.54 -2.53 -5.40
CA GLU A 364 15.94 -2.68 -5.82
C GLU A 364 16.87 -1.79 -5.00
N ALA A 365 18.06 -2.31 -4.68
CA ALA A 365 19.14 -1.59 -4.00
C ALA A 365 18.68 -0.92 -2.71
N ILE A 366 17.89 -1.63 -1.90
CA ILE A 366 17.42 -1.09 -0.61
C ILE A 366 18.59 -0.84 0.34
N TYR A 367 19.68 -1.62 0.25
CA TYR A 367 20.95 -1.39 0.94
C TYR A 367 22.15 -1.86 0.10
N GLY A 368 23.37 -1.53 0.55
CA GLY A 368 24.65 -2.05 0.05
C GLY A 368 25.18 -1.34 -1.20
N THR A 369 24.64 -0.16 -1.53
CA THR A 369 25.01 0.60 -2.74
C THR A 369 25.35 2.04 -2.40
N THR A 370 24.37 2.79 -1.90
CA THR A 370 24.53 4.19 -1.53
C THR A 370 23.69 4.48 -0.30
N TRP A 371 24.19 5.36 0.56
CA TRP A 371 23.39 5.85 1.68
C TRP A 371 22.15 6.56 1.15
N GLN A 372 21.02 6.41 1.83
CA GLN A 372 19.75 7.03 1.45
C GLN A 372 19.30 8.00 2.54
N TRP A 373 19.04 9.25 2.17
CA TRP A 373 18.35 10.19 3.04
C TRP A 373 16.93 9.72 3.32
N LEU A 374 16.51 9.81 4.59
CA LEU A 374 15.13 9.67 5.00
C LEU A 374 14.56 11.00 5.51
N ASP A 375 13.28 11.23 5.25
CA ASP A 375 12.50 12.31 5.84
C ASP A 375 11.61 11.80 6.99
N GLY A 376 10.87 12.70 7.66
CA GLY A 376 9.99 12.35 8.77
C GLY A 376 10.71 12.00 10.08
N ILE A 377 12.04 12.06 10.13
CA ILE A 377 12.87 11.88 11.33
C ILE A 377 13.94 12.95 11.45
N ASN A 378 14.13 13.44 12.69
CA ASN A 378 15.23 14.30 13.11
C ASN A 378 15.79 13.79 14.44
N ILE A 379 17.09 13.97 14.64
CA ILE A 379 17.80 13.55 15.85
C ILE A 379 18.43 14.77 16.52
N ARG A 380 18.27 14.94 17.83
CA ARG A 380 19.03 15.94 18.59
C ARG A 380 19.72 15.28 19.76
N ASP A 381 21.05 15.29 19.76
CA ASP A 381 21.85 14.71 20.84
C ASP A 381 21.41 13.26 21.14
N ASN A 382 21.31 12.46 20.08
CA ASN A 382 20.79 11.09 20.04
C ASN A 382 19.27 10.93 20.27
N GLN A 383 18.55 11.92 20.79
CA GLN A 383 17.11 11.86 20.99
C GLN A 383 16.36 11.93 19.65
N ILE A 384 15.35 11.07 19.47
CA ILE A 384 14.60 10.95 18.20
C ILE A 384 13.32 11.76 18.24
N TYR A 385 13.07 12.44 17.13
CA TYR A 385 11.85 13.20 16.89
C TYR A 385 11.23 12.79 15.55
N ILE A 386 9.93 12.52 15.56
CA ILE A 386 9.21 11.97 14.39
C ILE A 386 8.11 12.91 13.93
N CYS A 387 7.97 13.03 12.62
CA CYS A 387 6.81 13.60 11.95
C CYS A 387 6.27 12.55 10.96
N ASN A 388 4.98 12.23 11.05
CA ASN A 388 4.33 11.26 10.15
C ASN A 388 3.52 11.93 9.04
N ASN A 389 3.35 13.26 9.09
CA ASN A 389 2.64 14.01 8.06
C ASN A 389 3.66 14.61 7.06
N PRO A 390 3.71 14.09 5.82
CA PRO A 390 4.54 14.61 4.73
C PRO A 390 4.54 16.12 4.56
N ALA A 391 3.37 16.75 4.73
CA ALA A 391 3.21 18.18 4.52
C ALA A 391 3.98 19.04 5.54
N ASN A 392 4.39 18.42 6.66
CA ASN A 392 5.07 19.07 7.77
C ASN A 392 6.55 18.67 7.90
N PHE A 393 7.08 17.90 6.95
CA PHE A 393 8.49 17.50 6.96
C PHE A 393 9.41 18.71 6.90
N SER A 394 10.40 18.74 7.80
CA SER A 394 11.34 19.85 7.90
C SER A 394 12.65 19.39 8.55
N ASP A 395 13.69 20.23 8.43
CA ASP A 395 14.98 20.01 9.08
C ASP A 395 15.05 20.66 10.48
N SER A 396 13.88 20.83 11.12
CA SER A 396 13.71 21.35 12.48
C SER A 396 12.86 20.40 13.31
N ILE A 397 12.95 20.54 14.64
CA ILE A 397 12.07 19.83 15.59
C ILE A 397 11.16 20.77 16.38
N THR A 398 11.12 22.05 16.03
CA THR A 398 10.36 23.06 16.78
C THR A 398 8.85 22.99 16.56
N GLN A 399 8.41 22.37 15.47
CA GLN A 399 6.99 22.20 15.13
C GLN A 399 6.76 20.81 14.53
N TYR A 400 5.60 20.21 14.80
CA TYR A 400 5.09 18.95 14.23
C TYR A 400 5.90 17.67 14.51
N TYR A 401 7.16 17.78 14.90
CA TYR A 401 8.02 16.67 15.27
C TYR A 401 7.83 16.35 16.76
N SER A 402 7.43 15.11 17.03
CA SER A 402 7.14 14.62 18.38
C SER A 402 8.33 13.82 18.92
N ASP A 403 8.72 14.10 20.16
CA ASP A 403 9.75 13.36 20.88
C ASP A 403 9.27 11.93 21.18
N THR A 404 10.02 10.92 20.75
CA THR A 404 9.66 9.51 20.95
C THR A 404 9.99 8.98 22.34
N ASN A 405 10.69 9.78 23.17
CA ASN A 405 11.33 9.36 24.41
C ASN A 405 12.29 8.15 24.23
N THR A 406 12.88 8.01 23.02
CA THR A 406 13.90 7.02 22.72
C THR A 406 15.14 7.67 22.10
N ALA A 407 16.31 7.13 22.42
CA ALA A 407 17.59 7.69 21.97
C ALA A 407 18.49 6.63 21.36
N PHE A 408 19.32 7.07 20.40
CA PHE A 408 20.40 6.25 19.87
C PHE A 408 21.46 5.98 20.93
N GLY A 409 21.96 4.74 20.97
CA GLY A 409 23.17 4.37 21.70
C GLY A 409 24.45 4.86 21.02
N ALA A 410 25.59 4.53 21.64
CA ALA A 410 26.90 4.77 21.04
C ALA A 410 27.08 4.01 19.71
N GLY A 411 27.80 4.63 18.77
CA GLY A 411 28.01 4.07 17.44
C GLY A 411 28.92 2.84 17.42
N SER A 412 28.37 1.69 17.00
CA SER A 412 29.04 0.40 16.80
C SER A 412 27.99 -0.63 16.35
N TYR A 413 28.41 -1.88 16.11
CA TYR A 413 27.50 -3.00 15.88
C TYR A 413 26.43 -3.11 16.97
N ILE A 414 25.19 -3.23 16.52
CA ILE A 414 23.99 -3.08 17.32
C ILE A 414 23.76 -4.34 18.16
N LYS A 415 23.66 -4.17 19.48
CA LYS A 415 23.31 -5.24 20.43
C LYS A 415 21.83 -5.25 20.78
N SER A 416 21.23 -4.07 20.98
CA SER A 416 19.83 -3.94 21.40
C SER A 416 19.12 -2.78 20.73
N LEU A 417 17.79 -2.84 20.76
CA LEU A 417 16.92 -1.78 20.29
C LEU A 417 16.17 -1.11 21.45
N ALA A 418 16.01 0.21 21.41
CA ALA A 418 15.14 0.94 22.32
C ALA A 418 13.68 0.55 22.07
N TYR A 419 12.81 0.92 23.00
CA TYR A 419 11.38 0.66 22.90
C TYR A 419 10.56 1.80 23.49
N SER A 420 9.45 2.09 22.82
CA SER A 420 8.42 3.02 23.27
C SER A 420 7.07 2.39 22.97
N ASN A 421 6.17 2.34 23.95
CA ASN A 421 4.80 1.84 23.74
C ASN A 421 4.00 2.72 22.76
N GLU A 422 4.30 4.02 22.74
CA GLU A 422 3.67 4.98 21.85
C GLU A 422 4.20 4.84 20.42
N TYR A 423 5.52 4.69 20.29
CA TYR A 423 6.24 4.60 19.00
C TYR A 423 6.79 3.18 18.74
N SER A 424 6.00 2.15 19.03
CA SER A 424 6.45 0.75 18.98
C SER A 424 6.79 0.23 17.58
N TRP A 425 6.43 0.97 16.53
CA TRP A 425 6.81 0.70 15.14
C TRP A 425 8.24 1.14 14.80
N VAL A 426 8.88 1.92 15.67
CA VAL A 426 10.19 2.50 15.41
C VAL A 426 11.32 1.52 15.74
N PHE A 427 12.30 1.40 14.85
CA PHE A 427 13.56 0.68 15.11
C PHE A 427 14.68 1.66 15.51
N VAL A 428 15.09 1.63 16.78
CA VAL A 428 16.16 2.51 17.32
C VAL A 428 17.29 1.68 17.93
N PRO A 429 18.52 1.72 17.42
CA PRO A 429 19.69 1.17 18.11
C PRO A 429 19.89 1.78 19.51
N ALA A 430 19.90 0.96 20.56
CA ALA A 430 20.05 1.43 21.95
C ALA A 430 21.41 1.16 22.56
N SER A 431 22.08 0.05 22.20
CA SER A 431 23.39 -0.28 22.75
C SER A 431 24.31 -0.96 21.75
N SER A 432 25.61 -0.72 21.96
CA SER A 432 26.70 -1.39 21.26
C SER A 432 27.01 -2.75 21.88
N GLY A 433 27.72 -3.60 21.12
CA GLY A 433 28.25 -4.88 21.62
C GLY A 433 27.83 -6.09 20.77
N GLY A 434 27.28 -5.85 19.58
CA GLY A 434 27.12 -6.86 18.55
C GLY A 434 28.38 -7.06 17.71
N SER A 435 28.23 -7.74 16.59
CA SER A 435 29.27 -7.95 15.58
C SER A 435 28.62 -8.19 14.21
N SER A 436 29.42 -8.35 13.16
CA SER A 436 28.94 -8.77 11.83
C SER A 436 28.22 -10.13 11.78
N SER A 437 28.10 -10.83 12.91
CA SER A 437 27.44 -12.14 13.00
C SER A 437 26.66 -12.36 14.32
N THR A 438 26.43 -11.32 15.12
CA THR A 438 25.70 -11.45 16.40
C THR A 438 24.70 -10.32 16.61
N TYR A 439 23.61 -10.63 17.30
CA TYR A 439 22.48 -9.72 17.57
C TYR A 439 21.91 -9.12 16.28
N ILE A 440 22.08 -7.81 16.07
CA ILE A 440 21.72 -7.12 14.84
C ILE A 440 23.04 -6.79 14.14
N PRO A 441 23.43 -7.53 13.09
CA PRO A 441 24.78 -7.45 12.51
C PRO A 441 25.00 -6.24 11.61
N ASP A 442 24.33 -5.14 11.91
CA ASP A 442 24.42 -3.86 11.22
C ASP A 442 25.00 -2.82 12.20
N ASP A 443 25.61 -1.77 11.65
CA ASP A 443 26.27 -0.73 12.43
C ASP A 443 25.38 0.49 12.69
N THR A 444 25.78 1.31 13.66
CA THR A 444 25.17 2.62 13.87
C THR A 444 26.22 3.71 14.06
N TYR A 445 25.93 4.92 13.58
CA TYR A 445 26.83 6.07 13.69
C TYR A 445 26.13 7.25 14.33
N GLY A 446 26.86 7.94 15.21
CA GLY A 446 26.33 9.12 15.88
C GLY A 446 27.14 10.39 15.74
N GLY A 447 26.44 11.50 15.93
CA GLY A 447 27.01 12.84 16.04
C GLY A 447 26.21 13.73 17.00
N GLU A 448 26.79 14.85 17.40
CA GLU A 448 26.21 15.75 18.41
C GLU A 448 25.36 16.87 17.80
N GLY A 449 24.33 17.34 18.50
CA GLY A 449 23.43 18.40 18.04
C GLY A 449 22.35 17.90 17.08
N LEU A 450 21.73 18.82 16.33
CA LEU A 450 20.65 18.48 15.40
C LEU A 450 21.22 17.77 14.16
N ARG A 451 20.66 16.59 13.86
CA ARG A 451 21.10 15.66 12.83
C ARG A 451 19.91 15.02 12.12
N VAL A 452 20.21 14.44 10.97
CA VAL A 452 19.27 13.76 10.10
C VAL A 452 19.74 12.32 9.86
N LEU A 453 18.82 11.45 9.44
CA LEU A 453 19.11 10.03 9.32
C LEU A 453 19.43 9.62 7.87
N MET A 454 20.47 8.80 7.72
CA MET A 454 20.73 8.02 6.52
C MET A 454 20.65 6.52 6.81
N VAL A 455 20.26 5.75 5.79
CA VAL A 455 20.11 4.29 5.86
C VAL A 455 20.69 3.60 4.63
N GLY A 456 20.74 2.26 4.66
CA GLY A 456 21.08 1.42 3.51
C GLY A 456 22.58 1.28 3.22
N SER A 457 23.45 2.12 3.79
CA SER A 457 24.90 2.07 3.60
C SER A 457 25.41 2.27 2.16
N SER A 458 26.72 2.52 2.04
CA SER A 458 27.41 2.63 0.74
C SER A 458 28.18 1.35 0.37
N TYR A 459 28.55 1.23 -0.90
CA TYR A 459 29.36 0.13 -1.40
C TYR A 459 30.69 -0.07 -0.63
N SER A 460 31.24 0.93 0.07
CA SER A 460 32.50 0.76 0.81
C SER A 460 32.33 0.17 2.21
N TYR A 461 31.10 -0.14 2.63
CA TYR A 461 30.79 -0.38 4.03
C TYR A 461 30.95 -1.84 4.50
N GLY A 462 30.87 -2.80 3.58
CA GLY A 462 31.14 -4.21 3.87
C GLY A 462 30.11 -4.86 4.79
N LEU A 463 30.58 -5.49 5.88
CA LEU A 463 29.81 -6.42 6.72
C LEU A 463 28.92 -5.78 7.80
N GLY A 464 29.02 -4.47 8.04
CA GLY A 464 28.10 -3.77 8.95
C GLY A 464 26.90 -3.15 8.23
N SER A 465 26.70 -3.49 6.96
CA SER A 465 25.61 -2.99 6.13
C SER A 465 24.38 -3.86 6.30
N GLY A 466 23.20 -3.31 6.09
CA GLY A 466 21.98 -4.10 6.00
C GLY A 466 20.74 -3.24 6.10
N MET A 467 19.60 -3.90 6.31
CA MET A 467 18.29 -3.26 6.50
C MET A 467 18.23 -2.36 7.75
N TYR A 468 19.06 -2.64 8.76
CA TYR A 468 19.06 -2.00 10.07
C TYR A 468 20.33 -1.21 10.36
N ILE A 469 21.04 -0.77 9.31
CA ILE A 469 22.15 0.19 9.45
C ILE A 469 21.60 1.62 9.55
N TRP A 470 22.12 2.39 10.51
CA TRP A 470 21.65 3.74 10.80
C TRP A 470 22.80 4.74 10.94
N ALA A 471 22.75 5.85 10.22
CA ALA A 471 23.75 6.91 10.36
C ALA A 471 23.08 8.25 10.69
N GLN A 472 23.28 8.73 11.92
CA GLN A 472 22.79 10.02 12.40
C GLN A 472 23.89 11.08 12.59
N ASN A 473 25.03 10.95 11.91
CA ASN A 473 26.17 11.84 12.09
C ASN A 473 26.14 13.12 11.22
N TYR A 474 25.20 13.25 10.27
CA TYR A 474 25.16 14.37 9.31
C TYR A 474 24.06 15.41 9.53
N LYS A 475 24.34 16.64 9.09
CA LYS A 475 23.38 17.75 9.05
C LYS A 475 22.56 17.71 7.77
N ALA A 476 21.39 18.32 7.78
CA ALA A 476 20.46 18.31 6.64
C ALA A 476 21.01 18.97 5.36
N ASP A 477 21.94 19.93 5.51
CA ASP A 477 22.60 20.68 4.44
C ASP A 477 23.88 19.98 3.92
N SER A 478 24.25 18.83 4.49
CA SER A 478 25.42 18.08 4.03
C SER A 478 25.15 17.45 2.66
N SER A 479 26.04 17.70 1.70
CA SER A 479 26.09 16.99 0.41
C SER A 479 27.33 16.11 0.40
N MET A 480 27.18 14.82 0.09
CA MET A 480 28.27 13.85 0.13
C MET A 480 28.23 12.97 -1.10
N SER A 481 29.38 12.59 -1.64
CA SER A 481 29.53 11.82 -2.89
C SER A 481 29.03 10.36 -2.84
N TYR A 482 28.31 9.99 -1.78
CA TYR A 482 27.67 8.68 -1.56
C TYR A 482 26.27 8.84 -0.92
N ALA A 483 25.72 10.05 -0.93
CA ALA A 483 24.42 10.36 -0.37
C ALA A 483 23.37 10.42 -1.47
N GLY A 484 22.61 9.35 -1.58
CA GLY A 484 21.44 9.22 -2.44
C GLY A 484 20.14 9.29 -1.66
N TRP A 485 19.07 8.90 -2.32
CA TRP A 485 17.71 8.96 -1.79
C TRP A 485 16.75 8.15 -2.68
N ARG A 486 15.51 8.03 -2.22
CA ARG A 486 14.45 7.30 -2.90
C ARG A 486 13.17 8.11 -2.89
N LEU A 487 12.50 8.14 -4.04
CA LEU A 487 11.17 8.72 -4.16
C LEU A 487 10.14 7.86 -3.45
N GLU A 488 9.14 8.48 -2.85
CA GLU A 488 7.92 7.85 -2.37
C GLU A 488 6.71 8.65 -2.88
N PHE A 489 5.63 7.95 -3.15
CA PHE A 489 4.37 8.52 -3.63
C PHE A 489 3.22 8.09 -2.71
N ARG A 490 2.40 9.07 -2.30
CA ARG A 490 1.15 8.89 -1.54
C ARG A 490 -0.01 9.49 -2.32
N ARG A 491 -1.18 8.85 -2.32
CA ARG A 491 -2.34 9.40 -3.03
C ARG A 491 -2.83 10.65 -2.29
N SER A 492 -3.27 11.66 -3.03
CA SER A 492 -3.64 12.98 -2.49
C SER A 492 -4.76 12.95 -1.43
N LEU A 493 -5.62 11.92 -1.42
CA LEU A 493 -6.68 11.73 -0.41
C LEU A 493 -6.19 11.10 0.89
N GLU A 494 -4.96 10.55 0.93
CA GLU A 494 -4.41 9.78 2.05
C GLU A 494 -3.47 10.61 2.94
N VAL A 495 -3.24 11.89 2.61
CA VAL A 495 -2.34 12.83 3.32
C VAL A 495 -2.93 13.33 4.66
N GLN A 496 -3.96 12.68 5.20
CA GLN A 496 -4.62 13.06 6.47
C GLN A 496 -4.74 11.88 7.46
N ARG A 497 -3.62 11.23 7.78
CA ARG A 497 -3.57 10.28 8.90
C ARG A 497 -2.69 10.80 10.03
#